data_AF-A0A0X2NMB7-F1
#
_entry.id   AF-A0A0X2NMB7-F1
#
_cell.length_a   1.000
_cell.length_b   1.000
_cell.length_c   1.000
_cell.angle_alpha   90.00
_cell.angle_beta   90.00
_cell.angle_gamma   90.00
#
_symmetry.space_group_name_H-M   'P 1'
#
loop_
_entity.id
_entity.type
_entity.pdbx_description
1 polymer ?
#
loop_
_entity_poly.entity_id
_entity_poly.type
_entity_poly.pdbx_seq_one_letter_code
_entity_poly.pdbx_strand_id
1 'polypeptide(L)'
;MTTDIPRSALPDTGSLTVLGTGGEGSVYALPTTAVPPQVVALAGEHKLVYKEFRTPDSPERARHHRAVVDVFRKFGSEQQQWLRDRAAWPVATVVDGSAVVGVLMPVIPEMF
;
A
#
# COMPACT_ATOMS: atom_id res chain seq x y z
N MET A 1 -4.15 -14.60 -3.04
CA MET A 1 -4.23 -14.14 -4.44
C MET A 1 -3.79 -12.70 -4.35
N THR A 2 -2.60 -12.42 -4.87
CA THR A 2 -1.92 -11.14 -4.66
C THR A 2 -2.75 -10.01 -5.26
N THR A 3 -2.83 -8.87 -4.57
CA THR A 3 -3.48 -7.67 -5.11
C THR A 3 -2.43 -6.74 -5.65
N ASP A 4 -2.08 -6.98 -6.90
CA ASP A 4 -1.29 -6.07 -7.71
C ASP A 4 -2.26 -5.02 -8.31
N ILE A 5 -1.95 -3.75 -8.08
CA ILE A 5 -2.66 -2.60 -8.64
C ILE A 5 -1.75 -1.98 -9.70
N PRO A 6 -2.19 -1.84 -10.96
CA PRO A 6 -1.43 -1.12 -11.97
C PRO A 6 -1.15 0.31 -11.51
N ARG A 7 0.07 0.80 -11.69
CA ARG A 7 0.45 2.19 -11.35
C ARG A 7 -0.45 3.19 -12.08
N SER A 8 -0.85 2.88 -13.30
CA SER A 8 -1.78 3.67 -14.12
C SER A 8 -3.22 3.75 -13.58
N ALA A 9 -3.59 2.87 -12.64
CA ALA A 9 -4.89 2.91 -11.97
C ALA A 9 -4.92 3.88 -10.78
N LEU A 10 -3.76 4.46 -10.42
CA LEU A 10 -3.63 5.47 -9.37
C LEU A 10 -3.38 6.85 -10.02
N PRO A 11 -3.73 7.96 -9.32
CA PRO A 11 -3.41 9.30 -9.79
C PRO A 11 -1.91 9.49 -10.06
N ASP A 12 -1.58 10.45 -10.91
CA ASP A 12 -0.19 10.86 -11.11
C ASP A 12 0.41 11.38 -9.79
N THR A 13 1.62 10.95 -9.44
CA THR A 13 2.27 11.31 -8.16
C THR A 13 2.58 12.79 -8.10
N GLY A 14 2.80 13.45 -9.26
CA GLY A 14 2.93 14.91 -9.33
C GLY A 14 1.69 15.69 -8.89
N SER A 15 0.52 15.04 -8.84
CA SER A 15 -0.74 15.63 -8.37
C SER A 15 -1.08 15.31 -6.91
N LEU A 16 -0.28 14.45 -6.26
CA LEU A 16 -0.55 13.99 -4.89
C LEU A 16 0.26 14.77 -3.85
N THR A 17 -0.32 14.93 -2.67
CA THR A 17 0.39 15.50 -1.52
C THR A 17 1.45 14.51 -1.01
N VAL A 18 2.70 14.93 -1.01
CA VAL A 18 3.80 14.19 -0.38
C VAL A 18 3.68 14.31 1.14
N LEU A 19 3.63 13.16 1.81
CA LEU A 19 3.60 13.06 3.28
C LEU A 19 4.99 12.86 3.86
N GLY A 20 5.92 12.30 3.08
CA GLY A 20 7.30 12.12 3.50
C GLY A 20 8.16 11.49 2.42
N THR A 21 9.47 11.68 2.55
CA THR A 21 10.48 11.07 1.65
C THR A 21 11.60 10.48 2.51
N GLY A 22 12.01 9.26 2.20
CA GLY A 22 13.05 8.53 2.91
C GLY A 22 13.98 7.79 1.95
N GLY A 23 14.92 7.01 2.51
CA GLY A 23 15.91 6.27 1.73
C GLY A 23 15.31 5.27 0.72
N GLU A 24 14.12 4.76 1.01
CA GLU A 24 13.44 3.77 0.18
C GLU A 24 12.46 4.37 -0.84
N GLY A 25 12.17 5.67 -0.75
CA GLY A 25 11.24 6.35 -1.66
C GLY A 25 10.33 7.36 -0.97
N SER A 26 9.19 7.66 -1.59
CA SER A 26 8.26 8.71 -1.18
C SER A 26 6.91 8.14 -0.78
N VAL A 27 6.25 8.79 0.18
CA VAL A 27 4.91 8.45 0.65
C VAL A 27 3.97 9.58 0.26
N TYR A 28 2.86 9.23 -0.39
CA TYR A 28 1.85 10.16 -0.88
C TYR A 28 0.49 9.87 -0.26
N ALA A 29 -0.27 10.91 0.05
CA ALA A 29 -1.66 10.79 0.42
C ALA A 29 -2.48 10.30 -0.78
N LEU A 30 -3.33 9.27 -0.58
CA LEU A 30 -4.25 8.81 -1.60
C LEU A 30 -5.70 9.09 -1.20
N PRO A 31 -6.49 9.79 -2.04
CA PRO A 31 -7.94 9.83 -1.88
C PRO A 31 -8.52 8.43 -2.02
N THR A 32 -9.38 7.99 -1.10
CA THR A 32 -10.02 6.67 -1.17
C THR A 32 -10.90 6.51 -2.43
N THR A 33 -11.42 7.61 -2.98
CA THR A 33 -12.15 7.65 -4.25
C THR A 33 -11.29 7.32 -5.48
N ALA A 34 -9.96 7.43 -5.36
CA ALA A 34 -9.00 7.16 -6.41
C ALA A 34 -8.36 5.76 -6.29
N VAL A 35 -8.87 4.91 -5.39
CA VAL A 35 -8.35 3.58 -5.13
C VAL A 35 -9.43 2.54 -5.44
N PRO A 36 -9.08 1.38 -6.03
CA PRO A 36 -10.04 0.31 -6.29
C PRO A 36 -10.80 -0.13 -5.01
N PRO A 37 -12.14 -0.31 -5.06
CA PRO A 37 -12.96 -0.59 -3.87
C PRO A 37 -12.50 -1.78 -3.03
N GLN A 38 -11.97 -2.82 -3.68
CA GLN A 38 -11.45 -4.01 -3.00
C GLN A 38 -10.23 -3.73 -2.12
N VAL A 39 -9.44 -2.69 -2.44
CA VAL A 39 -8.30 -2.28 -1.61
C VAL A 39 -8.79 -1.38 -0.48
N VAL A 40 -9.74 -0.49 -0.75
CA VAL A 40 -10.40 0.33 0.27
C VAL A 40 -11.02 -0.56 1.36
N ALA A 41 -11.69 -1.64 0.98
CA ALA A 41 -12.25 -2.61 1.92
C ALA A 41 -11.19 -3.26 2.84
N LEU A 42 -9.97 -3.48 2.35
CA LEU A 42 -8.88 -4.05 3.17
C LEU A 42 -8.33 -3.05 4.18
N ALA A 43 -8.38 -1.76 3.85
CA ALA A 43 -8.00 -0.67 4.74
C ALA A 43 -9.08 -0.36 5.79
N GLY A 44 -10.30 -0.86 5.63
CA GLY A 44 -11.42 -0.56 6.52
C GLY A 44 -11.79 0.93 6.44
N GLU A 45 -11.87 1.58 7.60
CA GLU A 45 -12.19 3.02 7.70
C GLU A 45 -10.94 3.93 7.61
N HIS A 46 -9.75 3.33 7.50
CA HIS A 46 -8.49 4.07 7.50
C HIS A 46 -8.19 4.72 6.15
N LYS A 47 -7.62 5.93 6.21
CA LYS A 47 -7.09 6.59 5.00
C LYS A 47 -5.96 5.76 4.41
N LEU A 48 -5.77 5.84 3.09
CA LEU A 48 -4.72 5.11 2.39
C LEU A 48 -3.58 6.04 1.99
N VAL A 49 -2.38 5.48 1.94
CA VAL A 49 -1.20 6.11 1.36
C VAL A 49 -0.58 5.20 0.32
N TYR A 50 0.09 5.83 -0.64
CA TYR A 50 0.95 5.17 -1.59
C TYR A 50 2.40 5.40 -1.20
N LYS A 51 3.14 4.33 -0.92
CA LYS A 51 4.61 4.38 -0.84
C LYS A 51 5.17 3.98 -2.20
N GLU A 52 5.71 4.94 -2.92
CA GLU A 52 6.46 4.73 -4.15
C GLU A 52 7.90 4.43 -3.81
N PHE A 53 8.46 3.39 -4.44
CA PHE A 53 9.85 3.02 -4.25
C PHE A 53 10.76 3.86 -5.14
N ARG A 54 11.93 4.22 -4.62
CA ARG A 54 12.93 4.99 -5.39
C ARG A 54 13.40 4.26 -6.64
N THR A 55 13.48 2.94 -6.55
CA THR A 55 13.78 2.04 -7.65
C THR A 55 12.78 0.89 -7.63
N PRO A 56 12.38 0.33 -8.78
CA PRO A 56 11.56 -0.87 -8.80
C PRO A 56 12.22 -2.00 -8.01
N ASP A 57 11.40 -2.81 -7.36
CA ASP A 57 11.88 -3.94 -6.58
C ASP A 57 12.66 -4.95 -7.44
N SER A 58 13.68 -5.56 -6.83
CA SER A 58 14.25 -6.79 -7.36
C SER A 58 13.19 -7.91 -7.34
N PRO A 59 13.33 -8.97 -8.16
CA PRO A 59 12.38 -10.09 -8.15
C PRO A 59 12.19 -10.72 -6.76
N GLU A 60 13.22 -10.73 -5.92
CA GLU A 60 13.14 -11.24 -4.55
C GLU A 60 12.33 -10.32 -3.64
N ARG A 61 12.59 -9.01 -3.67
CA ARG A 61 11.82 -8.03 -2.90
C ARG A 61 10.35 -7.98 -3.32
N ALA A 62 10.10 -8.06 -4.63
CA ALA A 62 8.75 -8.13 -5.16
C ALA A 62 8.00 -9.37 -4.62
N ARG A 63 8.65 -10.55 -4.59
CA ARG A 63 8.06 -11.75 -3.96
C ARG A 63 7.79 -11.54 -2.47
N HIS A 64 8.72 -10.90 -1.76
CA HIS A 64 8.56 -10.61 -0.33
C HIS A 64 7.36 -9.68 -0.06
N HIS A 65 7.26 -8.54 -0.75
CA HIS A 65 6.13 -7.61 -0.56
C HIS A 65 4.79 -8.26 -0.90
N ARG A 66 4.71 -9.03 -1.99
CA ARG A 66 3.51 -9.80 -2.33
C ARG A 66 3.14 -10.80 -1.24
N ALA A 67 4.14 -11.50 -0.67
CA ALA A 67 3.91 -12.42 0.44
C ALA A 67 3.40 -11.71 1.69
N VAL A 68 3.92 -10.53 2.03
CA VAL A 68 3.43 -9.72 3.18
C VAL A 68 1.97 -9.29 2.98
N VAL A 69 1.61 -8.85 1.77
CA VAL A 69 0.22 -8.52 1.40
C VAL A 69 -0.68 -9.76 1.49
N ASP A 70 -0.22 -10.91 0.99
CA ASP A 70 -0.99 -12.15 1.04
C ASP A 70 -1.16 -12.69 2.48
N VAL A 71 -0.17 -12.49 3.36
CA VAL A 71 -0.26 -12.87 4.79
C VAL A 71 -1.37 -12.10 5.49
N PHE A 72 -1.54 -10.81 5.21
CA PHE A 72 -2.59 -10.00 5.82
C PHE A 72 -3.97 -10.64 5.70
N ARG A 73 -4.26 -11.20 4.52
CA ARG A 73 -5.55 -11.84 4.21
C ARG A 73 -5.77 -13.18 4.90
N LYS A 74 -4.71 -13.82 5.38
CA LYS A 74 -4.80 -15.09 6.11
C LYS A 74 -5.21 -14.88 7.56
N PHE A 75 -5.09 -13.66 8.07
CA PHE A 75 -5.54 -13.30 9.41
C PHE A 75 -7.06 -13.19 9.49
N GLY A 76 -7.62 -13.51 10.66
CA GLY A 76 -9.03 -13.27 10.95
C GLY A 76 -9.37 -11.78 11.03
N SER A 77 -10.66 -11.44 11.02
CA SER A 77 -11.13 -10.05 11.03
C SER A 77 -10.57 -9.23 12.20
N GLU A 78 -10.55 -9.80 13.41
CA GLU A 78 -10.00 -9.14 14.60
C GLU A 78 -8.50 -8.85 14.48
N GLN A 79 -7.74 -9.80 13.97
CA GLN A 79 -6.29 -9.64 13.77
C GLN A 79 -5.99 -8.61 12.69
N GLN A 80 -6.74 -8.64 11.58
CA GLN A 80 -6.62 -7.62 10.53
C GLN A 80 -6.95 -6.23 11.08
N GLN A 81 -8.00 -6.12 11.90
CA GLN A 81 -8.35 -4.85 12.53
C GLN A 81 -7.25 -4.37 13.48
N TRP A 82 -6.76 -5.25 14.34
CA TRP A 82 -5.67 -4.95 15.26
C TRP A 82 -4.42 -4.45 14.54
N LEU A 83 -4.06 -5.05 13.40
CA LEU A 83 -2.95 -4.63 12.56
C LEU A 83 -3.20 -3.26 11.91
N ARG A 84 -4.39 -3.02 11.35
CA ARG A 84 -4.74 -1.71 10.77
C ARG A 84 -4.63 -0.58 11.77
N ASP A 85 -5.04 -0.82 13.01
CA ASP A 85 -5.05 0.20 14.06
C ASP A 85 -3.65 0.51 14.61
N ARG A 86 -2.64 -0.33 14.32
CA ARG A 86 -1.31 -0.27 14.96
C ARG A 86 -0.13 -0.27 14.02
N ALA A 87 -0.33 -0.64 12.76
CA ALA A 87 0.74 -0.80 11.78
C ALA A 87 0.30 -0.33 10.40
N ALA A 88 1.23 0.28 9.67
CA ALA A 88 1.08 0.63 8.26
C ALA A 88 1.25 -0.63 7.40
N TRP A 89 0.43 -1.65 7.66
CA TRP A 89 0.56 -2.96 7.02
C TRP A 89 0.18 -2.88 5.53
N PRO A 90 1.04 -3.32 4.60
CA PRO A 90 0.72 -3.30 3.17
C PRO A 90 -0.51 -4.14 2.84
N VAL A 91 -1.49 -3.55 2.14
CA VAL A 91 -2.73 -4.21 1.71
C VAL A 91 -2.77 -4.49 0.20
N ALA A 92 -1.90 -3.86 -0.57
CA ALA A 92 -1.72 -4.11 -1.99
C ALA A 92 -0.31 -3.71 -2.44
N THR A 93 0.16 -4.36 -3.50
CA THR A 93 1.37 -4.00 -4.24
C THR A 93 0.98 -3.14 -5.44
N VAL A 94 1.80 -2.15 -5.78
CA VAL A 94 1.63 -1.32 -6.98
C VAL A 94 2.64 -1.76 -8.01
N VAL A 95 2.19 -2.03 -9.23
CA VAL A 95 3.02 -2.56 -10.32
C VAL A 95 3.06 -1.63 -11.52
N ASP A 96 4.23 -1.47 -12.12
CA ASP A 96 4.40 -0.90 -13.45
C ASP A 96 4.95 -1.99 -14.37
N GLY A 97 4.13 -2.43 -15.32
CA GLY A 97 4.35 -3.68 -16.04
C GLY A 97 4.46 -4.88 -15.08
N SER A 98 5.63 -5.53 -15.05
CA SER A 98 5.91 -6.67 -14.17
C SER A 98 6.62 -6.29 -12.86
N ALA A 99 7.08 -5.04 -12.75
CA ALA A 99 7.90 -4.59 -11.64
C ALA A 99 7.03 -4.01 -10.52
N VAL A 100 7.30 -4.40 -9.27
CA VAL A 100 6.67 -3.77 -8.11
C VAL A 100 7.38 -2.44 -7.87
N VAL A 101 6.61 -1.35 -7.95
CA VAL A 101 7.10 0.04 -7.82
C VAL A 101 6.60 0.71 -6.54
N GLY A 102 5.84 -0.01 -5.72
CA GLY A 102 5.41 0.49 -4.44
C GLY A 102 4.35 -0.37 -3.77
N VAL A 103 3.78 0.15 -2.69
CA VAL A 103 2.73 -0.50 -1.91
C VAL A 103 1.67 0.49 -1.46
N LEU A 104 0.44 -0.01 -1.29
CA LEU A 104 -0.64 0.69 -0.64
C LEU A 104 -0.77 0.19 0.80
N MET A 105 -0.90 1.11 1.74
CA MET A 105 -1.02 0.80 3.16
C MET A 105 -1.93 1.83 3.86
N PRO A 106 -2.63 1.44 4.94
CA PRO A 106 -3.40 2.38 5.73
C PRO A 106 -2.46 3.37 6.43
N VAL A 107 -2.95 4.59 6.62
CA VAL A 107 -2.37 5.56 7.55
C VAL A 107 -2.62 5.02 8.95
N ILE A 108 -1.55 4.85 9.73
CA ILE A 108 -1.71 4.63 11.17
C ILE A 108 -2.26 5.93 11.74
N PRO A 109 -3.41 5.92 12.43
CA PRO A 109 -3.84 7.09 13.20
C PRO A 109 -2.69 7.54 14.10
N GLU A 110 -2.46 8.85 14.23
CA GLU A 110 -1.47 9.34 15.20
C GLU A 110 -1.76 8.73 16.57
N MET A 111 -0.94 7.75 16.97
CA MET A 111 -0.79 7.33 18.35
C MET A 111 0.57 7.82 18.83
N PHE A 112 0.84 9.13 18.72
CA PHE A 112 1.87 9.82 19.48
C PHE A 112 1.46 11.27 19.70
#